data_AF-A0A7Z1SA38-F1
#
_entry.id   AF-A0A7Z1SA38-F1
#
_cell.length_a   1.000
_cell.length_b   1.000
_cell.length_c   1.000
_cell.angle_alpha   90.00
_cell.angle_beta   90.00
_cell.angle_gamma   90.00
#
_symmetry.space_group_name_H-M   'P 1'
#
loop_
_entity.id
_entity.type
_entity.pdbx_description
1 polymer ?
#
loop_
_entity_poly.entity_id
_entity_poly.type
_entity_poly.pdbx_seq_one_letter_code
_entity_poly.pdbx_strand_id
1 'polypeptide(L)' 'MTDQPEYKSTVFLPVTDFPMKAGLAQKEPAIAARWAAMDLYGKLREKRAGRERFILHDGPPYANGDIHMG' A
#
# COMPACT_ATOMS: atom_id res chain seq x y z
N MET A 1 -14.43 -26.46 -42.40
CA MET A 1 -13.77 -25.77 -41.27
C MET A 1 -14.53 -26.18 -40.03
N THR A 2 -13.97 -27.06 -39.21
CA THR A 2 -14.59 -27.53 -37.98
C THR A 2 -14.55 -26.42 -36.95
N ASP A 3 -15.73 -25.93 -36.58
CA ASP A 3 -15.94 -24.99 -35.49
C ASP A 3 -15.63 -25.73 -34.17
N GLN A 4 -14.49 -25.42 -33.56
CA GLN A 4 -14.09 -26.02 -32.28
C GLN A 4 -14.88 -25.34 -31.15
N PRO A 5 -15.52 -26.09 -30.23
CA PRO A 5 -16.26 -25.49 -29.13
C PRO A 5 -15.34 -24.63 -28.25
N GLU A 6 -15.75 -23.39 -27.96
CA GLU A 6 -14.99 -22.49 -27.10
C GLU A 6 -15.28 -22.79 -25.61
N TYR A 7 -14.39 -23.54 -24.96
CA TYR A 7 -14.55 -23.97 -23.55
C TYR A 7 -14.13 -22.89 -22.52
N LYS A 8 -13.66 -21.72 -22.97
CA LYS A 8 -13.16 -20.67 -22.07
C LYS A 8 -14.23 -20.15 -21.10
N SER A 9 -15.50 -20.18 -21.51
CA SER A 9 -16.65 -19.76 -20.69
C SER A 9 -17.12 -20.84 -19.70
N THR A 10 -16.66 -22.09 -19.85
CA THR A 10 -17.08 -23.22 -18.99
C THR A 10 -16.16 -23.43 -17.78
N VAL A 11 -15.13 -22.60 -17.63
CA VAL A 11 -14.13 -22.70 -16.54
C VAL A 11 -14.18 -21.47 -15.63
N PHE A 12 -14.18 -21.70 -14.31
CA PHE A 12 -14.15 -20.63 -13.31
C PHE A 12 -12.72 -20.13 -13.11
N LEU A 13 -12.32 -19.13 -13.90
CA LEU A 13 -11.02 -18.49 -13.76
C LEU A 13 -11.07 -17.34 -12.74
N PRO A 14 -10.01 -17.12 -11.95
CA PRO A 14 -9.90 -15.95 -11.09
C PRO A 14 -9.93 -14.65 -11.90
N VAL A 15 -10.74 -13.70 -11.45
CA VAL A 15 -10.81 -12.34 -12.01
C VAL A 15 -10.50 -11.35 -10.90
N THR A 16 -9.59 -10.41 -11.18
CA THR A 16 -9.22 -9.37 -10.24
C THR A 16 -8.82 -8.11 -10.98
N ASP A 17 -9.21 -6.96 -10.43
CA ASP A 17 -8.74 -5.65 -10.89
C ASP A 17 -7.32 -5.34 -10.37
N PHE A 18 -6.77 -6.21 -9.51
CA PHE A 18 -5.41 -6.07 -9.02
C PHE A 18 -4.42 -6.30 -10.16
N PRO A 19 -3.63 -5.28 -10.56
CA PRO A 19 -2.74 -5.41 -11.68
C PRO A 19 -1.53 -6.27 -11.30
N MET A 20 -1.12 -7.16 -12.20
CA MET A 20 0.10 -7.96 -11.98
C MET A 20 1.37 -7.11 -11.87
N LYS A 21 1.44 -5.96 -12.57
CA LYS A 21 2.55 -5.01 -12.43
C LYS A 21 2.26 -4.01 -11.31
N ALA A 22 3.24 -3.79 -10.44
CA ALA A 22 3.07 -2.96 -9.26
C ALA A 22 2.81 -1.47 -9.60
N GLY A 23 3.63 -0.87 -10.48
CA GLY A 23 3.50 0.56 -10.83
C GLY A 23 3.76 1.50 -9.64
N LEU A 24 4.76 1.17 -8.82
CA LEU A 24 4.98 1.80 -7.51
C LEU A 24 5.25 3.30 -7.59
N ALA A 25 6.02 3.76 -8.59
CA ALA A 25 6.33 5.18 -8.77
C ALA A 25 5.08 6.07 -8.85
N GLN A 26 3.96 5.56 -9.37
CA GLN A 26 2.68 6.27 -9.41
C GLN A 26 1.79 5.95 -8.21
N LYS A 27 1.77 4.69 -7.75
CA LYS A 27 0.87 4.25 -6.68
C LYS A 27 1.29 4.72 -5.30
N GLU A 28 2.59 4.72 -4.99
CA GLU A 28 3.08 5.08 -3.65
C GLU A 28 2.72 6.52 -3.27
N PRO A 29 2.91 7.54 -4.13
CA PRO A 29 2.45 8.90 -3.83
C PRO A 29 0.93 8.99 -3.61
N ALA A 30 0.13 8.26 -4.40
CA ALA A 30 -1.33 8.26 -4.25
C ALA A 30 -1.79 7.60 -2.94
N ILE A 31 -1.12 6.53 -2.52
CA ILE A 31 -1.37 5.86 -1.24
C ILE A 31 -1.02 6.78 -0.08
N ALA A 32 0.16 7.43 -0.12
CA ALA A 32 0.59 8.37 0.91
C ALA A 32 -0.37 9.57 1.04
N ALA A 33 -0.81 10.14 -0.09
CA ALA A 33 -1.80 11.22 -0.11
C ALA A 33 -3.13 10.79 0.52
N ARG A 34 -3.60 9.56 0.23
CA ARG A 34 -4.81 9.00 0.84
C ARG A 34 -4.67 8.85 2.36
N TRP A 35 -3.52 8.36 2.84
CA TRP A 35 -3.25 8.22 4.28
C TRP A 35 -3.21 9.56 5.01
N ALA A 36 -2.64 10.59 4.37
CA ALA A 36 -2.63 11.94 4.90
C ALA A 36 -4.06 12.51 4.96
N ALA A 37 -4.82 12.41 3.87
CA ALA A 37 -6.19 12.92 3.79
C ALA A 37 -7.14 12.27 4.81
N MET A 38 -6.89 11.02 5.20
CA MET A 38 -7.71 10.30 6.16
C MET A 38 -7.25 10.44 7.62
N ASP A 39 -6.17 11.19 7.89
CA ASP A 39 -5.47 11.23 9.18
C ASP A 39 -5.25 9.83 9.76
N LEU A 40 -4.56 8.98 8.99
CA LEU A 40 -4.34 7.59 9.41
C LEU A 40 -3.58 7.52 10.74
N TYR A 41 -2.60 8.41 10.96
CA TYR A 41 -1.82 8.43 12.19
C TYR A 41 -2.71 8.76 13.40
N GLY A 42 -3.54 9.80 13.33
CA GLY A 42 -4.50 10.12 14.40
C GLY A 42 -5.43 8.96 14.72
N LYS A 43 -6.02 8.33 13.70
CA LYS A 43 -6.87 7.13 13.87
C LYS A 43 -6.14 5.97 14.56
N LEU A 44 -4.87 5.75 14.24
CA LEU A 44 -4.06 4.72 14.91
C LEU A 44 -3.82 5.06 16.39
N ARG A 45 -3.62 6.35 16.72
CA ARG A 45 -3.46 6.82 18.10
C ARG A 45 -4.73 6.64 18.92
N GLU A 46 -5.88 7.03 18.36
CA GLU A 46 -7.20 6.85 18.98
C GLU A 46 -7.51 5.37 19.26
N LYS A 47 -7.33 4.50 18.25
CA LYS A 47 -7.60 3.05 18.38
C LYS A 47 -6.70 2.36 19.42
N ARG A 48 -5.52 2.91 19.67
CA ARG A 48 -4.54 2.38 20.65
C ARG A 48 -4.67 3.04 22.03
N ALA A 49 -5.62 3.94 22.26
CA ALA A 49 -5.80 4.60 23.55
C ALA A 49 -5.96 3.58 24.69
N GLY A 50 -5.29 3.83 25.83
CA GLY A 50 -5.34 2.98 27.02
C GLY A 50 -4.52 1.67 26.95
N ARG A 51 -3.94 1.33 25.81
CA ARG A 51 -3.05 0.15 25.69
C ARG A 51 -1.65 0.45 26.19
N GLU A 52 -0.91 -0.61 26.50
CA GLU A 52 0.52 -0.50 26.84
C GLU A 52 1.28 0.28 25.76
N ARG A 53 2.10 1.23 26.23
CA ARG A 53 2.89 2.11 25.37
C ARG A 53 4.16 1.39 24.94
N PHE A 54 4.39 1.41 23.64
CA PHE A 54 5.68 1.11 23.05
C PHE A 54 6.29 2.42 22.55
N ILE A 55 7.53 2.70 22.93
CA ILE A 55 8.24 3.94 22.58
C ILE A 55 9.47 3.57 21.77
N LEU A 56 9.55 4.10 20.54
CA LEU A 56 10.73 4.01 19.68
C LEU A 56 11.35 5.41 19.62
N HIS A 57 12.56 5.55 20.14
CA HIS A 57 13.33 6.79 20.06
C HIS A 57 14.09 6.80 18.74
N ASP A 58 13.67 7.67 17.82
CA ASP A 58 14.41 7.92 16.58
C ASP A 58 15.52 8.95 16.81
N GLY A 59 16.68 8.71 16.23
CA GLY A 59 17.83 9.60 16.35
C GLY A 59 17.62 10.84 15.48
N PRO A 60 17.86 12.07 15.96
CA PRO A 60 17.70 13.25 15.13
C PRO A 60 18.70 13.20 13.95
N PRO A 61 18.23 13.33 12.69
CA PRO A 61 19.14 13.39 11.55
C PRO A 61 19.89 14.73 11.53
N TYR A 62 21.07 14.75 10.91
CA TYR A 62 21.72 16.01 10.59
C TYR A 62 20.96 16.74 9.47
N ALA A 63 20.71 18.04 9.65
CA ALA A 63 19.90 18.84 8.71
C ALA A 63 20.71 19.51 7.58
N ASN A 64 21.91 18.99 7.26
CA ASN A 64 22.90 19.67 6.41
C ASN A 64 23.20 18.94 5.09
N GLY A 65 22.36 18.01 4.64
CA GLY A 65 22.53 17.29 3.38
C GLY A 65 21.33 16.45 2.98
N ASP A 66 21.40 15.86 1.79
CA ASP A 66 20.38 14.92 1.31
C ASP A 66 20.43 13.59 2.08
N ILE A 67 19.27 12.96 2.21
CA ILE A 67 19.15 11.62 2.80
C ILE A 67 19.86 10.61 1.90
N HIS A 68 20.77 9.83 2.47
CA HIS A 68 21.35 8.67 1.80
C HIS A 68 20.65 7.37 2.26
N MET A 69 21.02 6.22 1.69
CA MET A 69 20.35 4.94 1.96
C MET A 69 20.52 4.37 3.39
N GLY A 70 21.06 5.16 4.33
CA GLY A 70 21.41 4.72 5.69
C GLY A 70 20.84 5.68 6.70
#